data_AF-W7TF96-F1
#
_entry.id   AF-W7TF96-F1
#
_cell.length_a   1.000
_cell.length_b   1.000
_cell.length_c   1.000
_cell.angle_alpha   90.00
_cell.angle_beta   90.00
_cell.angle_gamma   90.00
#
_symmetry.space_group_name_H-M   'P 1'
#
loop_
_entity.id
_entity.type
_entity.pdbx_description
1 polymer ?
#
loop_
_entity_poly.entity_id
_entity_poly.type
_entity_poly.pdbx_seq_one_letter_code
_entity_poly.pdbx_strand_id
1 'polypeptide(L)'
;MGRVTLRLGGRPPRDRPLDARLRARADGESDEWLMPVLFDFGRYLLLACSRAGSQPAHLQGLWNDQVTPPWNCDYTLNINTEMNYWPAETTGLPECHQPLLRLVGELAEAGRGVARGLYGARGWACHHNTDLWRATWPVGEGRDDPMWSFWPMGGVWLCLHLAEHWEFGRDRDFLRRTAWPLAAGAASFALDLLHEDEDGWLVTGPATSPENRFVTADGPAAVDMSSTMDGTLLRELFGFLRRSAEDAGDAADPTLLVEIAAALPRLRPIAAGPDGRLLEWHIAREETEPTHRHVSHLSGVFPGNTVLATHSDAARRSMEQRGDASTGWSTAWKAALWARLGDGDGAYRLLDLLLRPVPADGSGGDEGASIRRCSARIRRSRST
;
A
#
# COMPACT_ATOMS: atom_id res chain seq x y z
N MET A 1 -11.03 -8.40 20.89
CA MET A 1 -9.62 -8.71 21.26
C MET A 1 -9.36 -10.20 21.47
N GLY A 2 -10.16 -10.97 22.23
CA GLY A 2 -9.85 -12.37 22.58
C GLY A 2 -9.90 -13.46 21.48
N ARG A 3 -9.99 -13.10 20.18
CA ARG A 3 -10.06 -14.08 19.07
C ARG A 3 -8.70 -14.67 18.69
N VAL A 4 -7.61 -13.97 19.01
CA VAL A 4 -6.24 -14.38 18.68
C VAL A 4 -5.36 -14.09 19.90
N THR A 5 -4.32 -14.89 20.06
CA THR A 5 -3.34 -14.71 21.12
C THR A 5 -1.98 -15.11 20.56
N LEU A 6 -1.00 -14.20 20.62
CA LEU A 6 0.38 -14.48 20.24
C LEU A 6 1.22 -14.70 21.50
N ARG A 7 1.94 -15.82 21.57
CA ARG A 7 2.84 -16.16 22.69
C ARG A 7 4.18 -16.61 22.15
N LEU A 8 5.23 -15.84 22.42
CA LEU A 8 6.61 -16.15 22.00
C LEU A 8 7.50 -16.61 23.18
N GLY A 9 6.89 -16.95 24.32
CA GLY A 9 7.61 -17.33 25.54
C GLY A 9 8.09 -16.13 26.36
N GLY A 10 8.77 -16.39 27.47
CA GLY A 10 9.26 -15.36 28.40
C GLY A 10 8.21 -14.82 29.38
N ARG A 11 8.68 -14.13 30.42
CA ARG A 11 7.84 -13.38 31.37
C ARG A 11 7.99 -11.89 31.08
N PRO A 12 6.89 -11.10 31.11
CA PRO A 12 7.02 -9.67 30.93
C PRO A 12 7.82 -9.08 32.09
N PRO A 13 8.83 -8.24 31.85
CA PRO A 13 9.37 -7.35 32.86
C PRO A 13 8.24 -6.44 33.35
N ARG A 14 7.78 -6.63 34.58
CA ARG A 14 6.64 -5.89 35.17
C ARG A 14 7.07 -4.68 36.00
N ASP A 15 8.37 -4.51 36.20
CA ASP A 15 8.99 -3.53 37.09
C ASP A 15 9.42 -2.24 36.38
N ARG A 16 9.37 -2.19 35.03
CA ARG A 16 9.75 -1.03 34.23
C ARG A 16 8.60 -0.55 33.34
N PRO A 17 8.40 0.78 33.16
CA PRO A 17 7.46 1.31 32.18
C PRO A 17 7.91 0.99 30.74
N LEU A 18 6.95 1.03 29.79
CA LEU A 18 7.18 0.61 28.41
C LEU A 18 8.30 1.40 27.71
N ASP A 19 8.41 2.70 27.95
CA ASP A 19 9.45 3.57 27.37
C ASP A 19 10.86 3.19 27.85
N ALA A 20 11.00 2.78 29.11
CA ALA A 20 12.27 2.30 29.66
C ALA A 20 12.63 0.92 29.09
N ARG A 21 11.63 0.05 28.86
CA ARG A 21 11.83 -1.27 28.24
C ARG A 21 12.28 -1.15 26.78
N LEU A 22 11.67 -0.26 25.99
CA LEU A 22 12.07 -0.01 24.61
C LEU A 22 13.50 0.54 24.51
N ARG A 23 13.89 1.46 25.41
CA ARG A 23 15.26 1.99 25.49
C ARG A 23 16.28 0.90 25.85
N ALA A 24 16.01 0.13 26.91
CA ALA A 24 16.85 -0.98 27.32
C ALA A 24 17.03 -2.01 26.19
N ARG A 25 15.97 -2.32 25.43
CA ARG A 25 16.06 -3.19 24.25
C ARG A 25 16.93 -2.60 23.15
N ALA A 26 16.77 -1.32 22.85
CA ALA A 26 17.62 -0.62 21.89
C ALA A 26 19.11 -0.61 22.30
N ASP A 27 19.39 -0.63 23.61
CA ASP A 27 20.74 -0.72 24.19
C ASP A 27 21.27 -2.16 24.28
N GLY A 28 20.50 -3.16 23.82
CA GLY A 28 20.92 -4.56 23.72
C GLY A 28 20.36 -5.52 24.78
N GLU A 29 19.50 -5.06 25.70
CA GLU A 29 18.78 -5.97 26.60
C GLU A 29 17.71 -6.78 25.82
N SER A 30 17.57 -8.08 26.12
CA SER A 30 16.53 -8.90 25.52
C SER A 30 15.16 -8.67 26.18
N ASP A 31 14.13 -8.38 25.38
CA ASP A 31 12.74 -8.30 25.85
C ASP A 31 11.77 -8.72 24.73
N GLU A 32 11.66 -10.03 24.50
CA GLU A 32 10.77 -10.60 23.48
C GLU A 32 9.28 -10.39 23.77
N TRP A 33 8.94 -9.95 24.98
CA TRP A 33 7.56 -9.61 25.33
C TRP A 33 7.08 -8.33 24.62
N LEU A 34 7.98 -7.50 24.10
CA LEU A 34 7.61 -6.33 23.30
C LEU A 34 7.03 -6.71 21.93
N MET A 35 7.38 -7.88 21.37
CA MET A 35 6.86 -8.32 20.07
C MET A 35 5.35 -8.65 20.13
N PRO A 36 4.85 -9.48 21.07
CA PRO A 36 3.40 -9.65 21.25
C PRO A 36 2.68 -8.35 21.64
N VAL A 37 3.32 -7.46 22.41
CA VAL A 37 2.74 -6.15 22.73
C VAL A 37 2.54 -5.30 21.48
N LEU A 38 3.53 -5.23 20.59
CA LEU A 38 3.42 -4.53 19.31
C LEU A 38 2.30 -5.12 18.44
N PHE A 39 2.23 -6.45 18.34
CA PHE A 39 1.16 -7.15 17.62
C PHE A 39 -0.23 -6.84 18.18
N ASP A 40 -0.42 -6.96 19.49
CA ASP A 40 -1.69 -6.66 20.15
C ASP A 40 -2.05 -5.18 20.09
N PHE A 41 -1.05 -4.29 20.08
CA PHE A 41 -1.26 -2.86 19.93
C PHE A 41 -1.79 -2.50 18.54
N GLY A 42 -1.27 -3.09 17.46
CA GLY A 42 -1.81 -2.90 16.11
C GLY A 42 -3.28 -3.33 16.01
N ARG A 43 -3.63 -4.50 16.56
CA ARG A 43 -5.02 -4.97 16.64
C ARG A 43 -5.92 -4.04 17.44
N TYR A 44 -5.41 -3.57 18.59
CA TYR A 44 -6.12 -2.64 19.45
C TYR A 44 -6.41 -1.32 18.72
N LEU A 45 -5.41 -0.76 18.02
CA LEU A 45 -5.55 0.49 17.29
C LEU A 45 -6.62 0.35 16.20
N LEU A 46 -6.54 -0.67 15.35
CA LEU A 46 -7.53 -0.89 14.29
C LEU A 46 -8.95 -1.05 14.87
N LEU A 47 -9.10 -1.81 15.95
CA LEU A 47 -10.39 -1.95 16.64
C LEU A 47 -10.90 -0.63 17.24
N ALA A 48 -10.00 0.27 17.65
CA ALA A 48 -10.38 1.55 18.24
C ALA A 48 -10.73 2.62 17.19
N CYS A 49 -10.14 2.56 15.99
CA CYS A 49 -10.32 3.58 14.96
C CYS A 49 -11.10 3.14 13.71
N SER A 50 -11.45 1.85 13.55
CA SER A 50 -12.25 1.36 12.42
C SER A 50 -13.30 0.36 12.88
N ARG A 51 -14.50 0.84 13.19
CA ARG A 51 -15.64 0.01 13.61
C ARG A 51 -16.77 0.15 12.62
N ALA A 52 -17.60 -0.89 12.49
CA ALA A 52 -18.81 -0.81 11.68
C ALA A 52 -19.60 0.49 11.98
N GLY A 53 -19.87 1.28 10.93
CA GLY A 53 -20.52 2.59 11.03
C GLY A 53 -19.59 3.80 11.21
N SER A 54 -18.32 3.64 11.59
CA SER A 54 -17.33 4.73 11.62
C SER A 54 -16.77 5.04 10.22
N GLN A 55 -16.03 6.13 10.09
CA GLN A 55 -15.10 6.32 8.97
C GLN A 55 -13.95 5.31 9.06
N PRO A 56 -13.28 5.00 7.94
CA PRO A 56 -12.06 4.21 7.98
C PRO A 56 -10.92 4.96 8.69
N ALA A 57 -9.98 4.19 9.24
CA ALA A 57 -8.73 4.69 9.80
C ALA A 57 -7.93 5.51 8.75
N HIS A 58 -7.74 6.80 9.00
CA HIS A 58 -6.90 7.69 8.20
C HIS A 58 -5.41 7.60 8.64
N LEU A 59 -4.51 8.45 8.14
CA LEU A 59 -3.06 8.39 8.45
C LEU A 59 -2.72 8.33 9.96
N GLN A 60 -3.52 8.97 10.83
CA GLN A 60 -3.35 8.90 12.29
C GLN A 60 -4.43 8.06 13.00
N GLY A 61 -5.08 7.13 12.30
CA GLY A 61 -6.19 6.32 12.80
C GLY A 61 -7.46 7.14 13.05
N LEU A 62 -7.56 7.72 14.25
CA LEU A 62 -8.61 8.65 14.67
C LEU A 62 -8.03 9.85 15.46
N TRP A 63 -6.73 9.84 15.77
CA TRP A 63 -6.15 10.70 16.79
C TRP A 63 -5.29 11.80 16.17
N ASN A 64 -5.77 13.04 16.28
CA ASN A 64 -5.05 14.22 15.82
C ASN A 64 -5.38 15.43 16.70
N ASP A 65 -4.36 16.17 17.12
CA ASP A 65 -4.47 17.39 17.94
C ASP A 65 -4.17 18.68 17.14
N GLN A 66 -3.93 18.56 15.83
CA GLN A 66 -3.53 19.67 14.96
C GLN A 66 -4.66 20.10 14.03
N VAL A 67 -4.79 21.40 13.78
CA VAL A 67 -5.75 21.91 12.78
C VAL A 67 -5.29 21.59 11.36
N THR A 68 -3.99 21.67 11.11
CA THR A 68 -3.35 21.35 9.83
C THR A 68 -2.30 20.25 10.04
N PRO A 69 -2.74 18.99 10.19
CA PRO A 69 -1.82 17.87 10.40
C PRO A 69 -0.97 17.59 9.14
N PRO A 70 0.19 16.93 9.25
CA PRO A 70 0.99 16.50 8.11
C PRO A 70 0.16 15.65 7.15
N TRP A 71 0.30 15.94 5.86
CA TRP A 71 -0.46 15.29 4.80
C TRP A 71 -1.98 15.28 5.07
N ASN A 72 -2.48 16.33 5.73
CA ASN A 72 -3.89 16.52 6.07
C ASN A 72 -4.53 15.41 6.92
N CYS A 73 -3.74 14.46 7.43
CA CYS A 73 -4.25 13.26 8.09
C CYS A 73 -5.35 12.57 7.26
N ASP A 74 -5.19 12.58 5.93
CA ASP A 74 -6.20 12.11 4.98
C ASP A 74 -6.04 10.60 4.70
N TYR A 75 -6.62 10.13 3.59
CA TYR A 75 -6.43 8.78 3.10
C TYR A 75 -5.44 8.79 1.94
N THR A 76 -4.17 8.51 2.23
CA THR A 76 -3.15 8.27 1.21
C THR A 76 -3.25 6.81 0.75
N LEU A 77 -3.57 6.62 -0.54
CA LEU A 77 -3.97 5.39 -1.23
C LEU A 77 -2.87 4.79 -2.12
N ASN A 78 -1.61 5.19 -1.91
CA ASN A 78 -0.45 4.61 -2.60
C ASN A 78 0.43 3.78 -1.65
N ILE A 79 -0.11 3.39 -0.48
CA ILE A 79 0.41 2.39 0.48
C ILE A 79 -0.29 2.52 1.84
N ASN A 80 -0.51 3.74 2.34
CA ASN A 80 -0.77 3.96 3.77
C ASN A 80 -2.16 3.47 4.21
N THR A 81 -3.19 3.80 3.44
CA THR A 81 -4.56 3.40 3.75
C THR A 81 -4.70 1.90 3.55
N GLU A 82 -4.07 1.31 2.53
CA GLU A 82 -4.03 -0.14 2.32
C GLU A 82 -3.36 -0.84 3.51
N MET A 83 -2.21 -0.32 3.94
CA MET A 83 -1.44 -0.86 5.08
C MET A 83 -2.21 -0.85 6.39
N ASN A 84 -3.06 0.16 6.63
CA ASN A 84 -3.91 0.20 7.81
C ASN A 84 -4.81 -1.05 7.95
N TYR A 85 -5.13 -1.71 6.84
CA TYR A 85 -6.10 -2.82 6.78
C TYR A 85 -5.50 -4.20 6.47
N TRP A 86 -4.21 -4.31 6.12
CA TRP A 86 -3.53 -5.61 6.03
C TRP A 86 -3.74 -6.54 7.25
N PRO A 87 -3.83 -6.06 8.50
CA PRO A 87 -4.11 -6.95 9.62
C PRO A 87 -5.60 -7.30 9.79
N ALA A 88 -6.55 -6.67 9.08
CA ALA A 88 -7.97 -6.80 9.37
C ALA A 88 -8.44 -8.26 9.30
N GLU A 89 -8.15 -8.95 8.19
CA GLU A 89 -8.57 -10.33 8.00
C GLU A 89 -7.67 -11.32 8.74
N THR A 90 -6.35 -11.22 8.48
CA THR A 90 -5.33 -12.14 9.03
C THR A 90 -5.29 -12.17 10.55
N THR A 91 -5.69 -11.09 11.22
CA THR A 91 -5.72 -11.00 12.68
C THR A 91 -7.12 -11.17 13.27
N GLY A 92 -8.12 -11.60 12.50
CA GLY A 92 -9.45 -11.95 13.00
C GLY A 92 -10.28 -10.73 13.44
N LEU A 93 -10.14 -9.62 12.72
CA LEU A 93 -10.91 -8.38 12.85
C LEU A 93 -11.66 -8.02 11.54
N PRO A 94 -12.36 -8.96 10.86
CA PRO A 94 -13.01 -8.69 9.58
C PRO A 94 -14.04 -7.55 9.65
N GLU A 95 -14.68 -7.35 10.81
CA GLU A 95 -15.65 -6.28 11.00
C GLU A 95 -15.01 -4.90 10.99
N CYS A 96 -13.71 -4.82 11.31
CA CYS A 96 -12.95 -3.58 11.21
C CYS A 96 -12.59 -3.23 9.76
N HIS A 97 -12.74 -4.17 8.80
CA HIS A 97 -12.49 -3.91 7.38
C HIS A 97 -13.64 -3.15 6.71
N GLN A 98 -14.87 -3.32 7.21
CA GLN A 98 -16.09 -2.78 6.61
C GLN A 98 -16.06 -1.27 6.32
N PRO A 99 -15.51 -0.38 7.17
CA PRO A 99 -15.40 1.03 6.86
C PRO A 99 -14.57 1.33 5.60
N LEU A 100 -13.48 0.58 5.35
CA LEU A 100 -12.71 0.71 4.12
C LEU A 100 -13.52 0.23 2.91
N LEU A 101 -14.14 -0.95 3.01
CA LEU A 101 -14.91 -1.52 1.88
C LEU A 101 -16.08 -0.59 1.48
N ARG A 102 -16.69 0.09 2.46
CA ARG A 102 -17.69 1.13 2.18
C ARG A 102 -17.07 2.37 1.54
N LEU A 103 -15.90 2.83 2.01
CA LEU A 103 -15.15 3.91 1.38
C LEU A 103 -14.88 3.59 -0.10
N VAL A 104 -14.48 2.36 -0.44
CA VAL A 104 -14.28 1.95 -1.85
C VAL A 104 -15.57 2.13 -2.67
N GLY A 105 -16.73 1.76 -2.12
CA GLY A 105 -18.01 1.98 -2.78
C GLY A 105 -18.34 3.46 -3.03
N GLU A 106 -18.09 4.31 -2.03
CA GLU A 106 -18.31 5.76 -2.11
C GLU A 106 -17.34 6.44 -3.09
N LEU A 107 -16.08 6.01 -3.12
CA LEU A 107 -15.08 6.45 -4.10
C LEU A 107 -15.43 5.98 -5.51
N ALA A 108 -15.98 4.77 -5.66
CA ALA A 108 -16.41 4.27 -6.95
C ALA A 108 -17.58 5.07 -7.51
N GLU A 109 -18.47 5.59 -6.67
CA GLU A 109 -19.53 6.51 -7.10
C GLU A 109 -18.95 7.86 -7.53
N ALA A 110 -18.16 8.51 -6.67
CA ALA A 110 -17.55 9.82 -6.95
C ALA A 110 -16.59 9.77 -8.16
N GLY A 111 -15.83 8.69 -8.30
CA GLY A 111 -14.81 8.47 -9.30
C GLY A 111 -15.32 8.27 -10.73
N ARG A 112 -16.63 8.00 -10.93
CA ARG A 112 -17.20 7.87 -12.30
C ARG A 112 -17.09 9.16 -13.08
N GLY A 113 -17.30 10.29 -12.40
CA GLY A 113 -17.18 11.62 -13.00
C GLY A 113 -15.75 11.91 -13.45
N VAL A 114 -14.76 11.51 -12.65
CA VAL A 114 -13.34 11.67 -12.95
C VAL A 114 -12.92 10.74 -14.09
N ALA A 115 -13.28 9.45 -14.07
CA ALA A 115 -12.98 8.52 -15.16
C ALA A 115 -13.49 9.04 -16.51
N ARG A 116 -14.76 9.45 -16.58
CA ARG A 116 -15.35 9.98 -17.81
C ARG A 116 -14.78 11.35 -18.19
N GLY A 117 -14.64 12.26 -17.23
CA GLY A 117 -14.31 13.66 -17.49
C GLY A 117 -12.82 13.91 -17.78
N LEU A 118 -11.93 13.21 -17.08
CA LEU A 118 -10.48 13.38 -17.21
C LEU A 118 -9.88 12.40 -18.22
N TYR A 119 -10.37 11.16 -18.26
CA TYR A 119 -9.78 10.09 -19.08
C TYR A 119 -10.63 9.69 -20.28
N GLY A 120 -11.90 10.11 -20.35
CA GLY A 120 -12.82 9.58 -21.35
C GLY A 120 -13.09 8.07 -21.17
N ALA A 121 -12.81 7.52 -20.00
CA ALA A 121 -12.83 6.09 -19.72
C ALA A 121 -14.13 5.63 -19.04
N ARG A 122 -14.45 4.34 -19.19
CA ARG A 122 -15.48 3.63 -18.42
C ARG A 122 -15.06 3.49 -16.96
N GLY A 123 -15.97 2.98 -16.13
CA GLY A 123 -15.65 2.62 -14.76
C GLY A 123 -15.56 3.82 -13.82
N TRP A 124 -14.57 3.78 -12.92
CA TRP A 124 -14.31 4.82 -11.94
C TRP A 124 -12.81 4.94 -11.66
N ALA A 125 -12.35 6.16 -11.41
CA ALA A 125 -10.95 6.49 -11.13
C ALA A 125 -10.79 6.99 -9.70
N CYS A 126 -9.65 6.67 -9.08
CA CYS A 126 -9.21 7.28 -7.83
C CYS A 126 -7.69 7.31 -7.79
N HIS A 127 -7.13 8.44 -7.37
CA HIS A 127 -5.69 8.70 -7.38
C HIS A 127 -5.06 8.39 -6.01
N HIS A 128 -3.81 8.83 -5.80
CA HIS A 128 -3.05 8.53 -4.59
C HIS A 128 -3.61 9.13 -3.29
N ASN A 129 -4.49 10.14 -3.30
CA ASN A 129 -5.08 10.70 -2.09
C ASN A 129 -6.60 10.89 -2.21
N THR A 130 -7.29 10.69 -1.10
CA THR A 130 -8.70 11.06 -0.91
C THR A 130 -8.94 11.53 0.52
N ASP A 131 -10.14 12.02 0.81
CA ASP A 131 -10.50 12.65 2.08
C ASP A 131 -11.92 12.27 2.54
N LEU A 132 -12.41 12.99 3.55
CA LEU A 132 -13.78 12.82 4.06
C LEU A 132 -14.85 13.04 2.98
N TRP A 133 -14.55 13.85 1.95
CA TRP A 133 -15.47 14.25 0.90
C TRP A 133 -15.40 13.37 -0.34
N ARG A 134 -14.56 12.34 -0.32
CA ARG A 134 -14.39 11.38 -1.43
C ARG A 134 -13.85 12.05 -2.69
N ALA A 135 -12.93 12.99 -2.53
CA ALA A 135 -12.18 13.53 -3.66
C ALA A 135 -11.42 12.40 -4.38
N THR A 136 -11.60 12.29 -5.69
CA THR A 136 -11.00 11.23 -6.52
C THR A 136 -10.12 11.76 -7.65
N TRP A 137 -10.00 13.07 -7.82
CA TRP A 137 -9.12 13.72 -8.80
C TRP A 137 -7.65 13.72 -8.32
N PRO A 138 -6.66 13.86 -9.22
CA PRO A 138 -5.26 14.01 -8.81
C PRO A 138 -5.10 15.28 -7.98
N VAL A 139 -4.42 15.21 -6.84
CA VAL A 139 -4.25 16.37 -5.96
C VAL A 139 -3.18 17.34 -6.51
N GLY A 140 -3.01 18.47 -5.84
CA GLY A 140 -1.86 19.34 -6.05
C GLY A 140 -2.02 20.42 -7.11
N GLU A 141 -3.26 20.64 -7.58
CA GLU A 141 -3.66 21.82 -8.36
C GLU A 141 -2.79 22.09 -9.61
N GLY A 142 -2.20 21.03 -10.17
CA GLY A 142 -1.29 21.12 -11.32
C GLY A 142 0.08 21.74 -11.04
N ARG A 143 0.44 21.92 -9.76
CA ARG A 143 1.73 22.51 -9.33
C ARG A 143 2.64 21.52 -8.63
N ASP A 144 2.05 20.51 -8.03
CA ASP A 144 2.77 19.50 -7.27
C ASP A 144 3.43 18.45 -8.17
N ASP A 145 4.42 17.76 -7.61
CA ASP A 145 5.25 16.84 -8.37
C ASP A 145 4.45 15.63 -8.89
N PRO A 146 4.49 15.35 -10.21
CA PRO A 146 3.75 14.24 -10.80
C PRO A 146 4.14 12.87 -10.24
N MET A 147 5.34 12.72 -9.64
CA MET A 147 5.81 11.46 -9.04
C MET A 147 4.86 10.86 -8.00
N TRP A 148 4.01 11.70 -7.41
CA TRP A 148 2.99 11.30 -6.45
C TRP A 148 1.62 11.85 -6.84
N SER A 149 1.53 13.08 -7.36
CA SER A 149 0.24 13.73 -7.62
C SER A 149 -0.59 13.04 -8.69
N PHE A 150 0.08 12.43 -9.68
CA PHE A 150 -0.56 11.73 -10.79
C PHE A 150 -0.26 10.22 -10.76
N TRP A 151 -1.08 9.49 -9.98
CA TRP A 151 -1.06 8.03 -9.95
C TRP A 151 -2.50 7.48 -9.86
N PRO A 152 -3.12 7.06 -10.98
CA PRO A 152 -4.55 6.73 -11.06
C PRO A 152 -4.88 5.27 -10.67
N MET A 153 -4.04 4.62 -9.86
CA MET A 153 -4.19 3.21 -9.49
C MET A 153 -4.65 2.99 -8.04
N GLY A 154 -4.96 4.06 -7.29
CA GLY A 154 -5.45 3.95 -5.91
C GLY A 154 -6.74 3.15 -5.82
N GLY A 155 -7.69 3.40 -6.74
CA GLY A 155 -8.93 2.62 -6.81
C GLY A 155 -8.71 1.14 -7.15
N VAL A 156 -7.72 0.86 -8.01
CA VAL A 156 -7.34 -0.51 -8.39
C VAL A 156 -6.75 -1.26 -7.19
N TRP A 157 -5.84 -0.63 -6.44
CA TRP A 157 -5.24 -1.25 -5.25
C TRP A 157 -6.29 -1.47 -4.15
N LEU A 158 -7.16 -0.49 -3.89
CA LEU A 158 -8.27 -0.65 -2.94
C LEU A 158 -9.20 -1.82 -3.30
N CYS A 159 -9.36 -2.17 -4.58
CA CYS A 159 -10.14 -3.35 -4.96
C CYS A 159 -9.50 -4.67 -4.52
N LEU A 160 -8.20 -4.71 -4.23
CA LEU A 160 -7.56 -5.91 -3.66
C LEU A 160 -8.04 -6.19 -2.23
N HIS A 161 -8.49 -5.16 -1.49
CA HIS A 161 -9.14 -5.35 -0.19
C HIS A 161 -10.54 -5.97 -0.31
N LEU A 162 -11.27 -5.66 -1.39
CA LEU A 162 -12.54 -6.33 -1.71
C LEU A 162 -12.31 -7.82 -1.99
N ALA A 163 -11.25 -8.12 -2.76
CA ALA A 163 -10.83 -9.49 -3.03
C ALA A 163 -10.45 -10.21 -1.73
N GLU A 164 -9.60 -9.60 -0.90
CA GLU A 164 -9.14 -10.17 0.37
C GLU A 164 -10.31 -10.49 1.31
N HIS A 165 -11.23 -9.53 1.52
CA HIS A 165 -12.40 -9.77 2.38
C HIS A 165 -13.25 -10.96 1.91
N TRP A 166 -13.44 -11.10 0.60
CA TRP A 166 -14.14 -12.25 0.04
C TRP A 166 -13.30 -13.54 0.13
N GLU A 167 -11.99 -13.50 -0.11
CA GLU A 167 -11.13 -14.68 -0.07
C GLU A 167 -11.07 -15.28 1.36
N PHE A 168 -11.03 -14.43 2.39
CA PHE A 168 -11.08 -14.85 3.79
C PHE A 168 -12.49 -15.29 4.25
N GLY A 169 -13.54 -14.54 3.90
CA GLY A 169 -14.89 -14.79 4.37
C GLY A 169 -15.73 -15.76 3.52
N ARG A 170 -15.39 -15.88 2.23
CA ARG A 170 -16.12 -16.63 1.19
C ARG A 170 -17.61 -16.26 1.08
N ASP A 171 -17.96 -15.02 1.45
CA ASP A 171 -19.33 -14.50 1.40
C ASP A 171 -19.73 -14.17 -0.06
N ARG A 172 -20.56 -15.03 -0.64
CA ARG A 172 -21.07 -14.88 -2.01
C ARG A 172 -22.00 -13.69 -2.19
N ASP A 173 -22.76 -13.31 -1.16
CA ASP A 173 -23.64 -12.15 -1.25
C ASP A 173 -22.83 -10.85 -1.24
N PHE A 174 -21.80 -10.77 -0.39
CA PHE A 174 -20.83 -9.67 -0.44
C PHE A 174 -20.13 -9.60 -1.80
N LEU A 175 -19.67 -10.73 -2.34
CA LEU A 175 -19.06 -10.78 -3.67
C LEU A 175 -20.00 -10.22 -4.73
N ARG A 176 -21.19 -10.81 -4.86
CA ARG A 176 -22.15 -10.50 -5.91
C ARG A 176 -22.67 -9.06 -5.84
N ARG A 177 -22.93 -8.54 -4.63
CA ARG A 177 -23.57 -7.24 -4.45
C ARG A 177 -22.59 -6.07 -4.30
N THR A 178 -21.38 -6.35 -3.82
CA THR A 178 -20.43 -5.30 -3.44
C THR A 178 -19.10 -5.47 -4.15
N ALA A 179 -18.34 -6.53 -3.85
CA ALA A 179 -16.96 -6.63 -4.32
C ALA A 179 -16.87 -6.68 -5.84
N TRP A 180 -17.72 -7.50 -6.47
CA TRP A 180 -17.66 -7.74 -7.90
C TRP A 180 -18.03 -6.50 -8.73
N PRO A 181 -19.18 -5.81 -8.51
CA PRO A 181 -19.49 -4.61 -9.28
C PRO A 181 -18.45 -3.48 -9.13
N LEU A 182 -17.86 -3.33 -7.95
CA LEU A 182 -16.83 -2.33 -7.69
C LEU A 182 -15.51 -2.66 -8.41
N ALA A 183 -15.04 -3.90 -8.29
CA ALA A 183 -13.85 -4.40 -8.97
C ALA A 183 -14.00 -4.41 -10.49
N ALA A 184 -15.18 -4.78 -10.99
CA ALA A 184 -15.50 -4.73 -12.42
C ALA A 184 -15.42 -3.29 -12.95
N GLY A 185 -15.93 -2.31 -12.20
CA GLY A 185 -15.81 -0.89 -12.55
C GLY A 185 -14.36 -0.40 -12.59
N ALA A 186 -13.52 -0.80 -11.63
CA ALA A 186 -12.10 -0.45 -11.64
C ALA A 186 -11.36 -1.14 -12.80
N ALA A 187 -11.75 -2.37 -13.15
CA ALA A 187 -11.17 -3.10 -14.28
C ALA A 187 -11.55 -2.49 -15.62
N SER A 188 -12.79 -2.03 -15.80
CA SER A 188 -13.19 -1.29 -17.01
C SER A 188 -12.40 0.00 -17.17
N PHE A 189 -12.18 0.75 -16.07
CA PHE A 189 -11.33 1.94 -16.09
C PHE A 189 -9.90 1.59 -16.51
N ALA A 190 -9.30 0.57 -15.87
CA ALA A 190 -7.96 0.12 -16.19
C ALA A 190 -7.81 -0.34 -17.65
N LEU A 191 -8.76 -1.11 -18.19
CA LEU A 191 -8.74 -1.57 -19.57
C LEU A 191 -8.75 -0.39 -20.56
N ASP A 192 -9.48 0.67 -20.27
CA ASP A 192 -9.56 1.87 -21.11
C ASP A 192 -8.29 2.75 -21.02
N LEU A 193 -7.47 2.59 -19.98
CA LEU A 193 -6.14 3.22 -19.90
C LEU A 193 -5.08 2.46 -20.70
N LEU A 194 -5.31 1.17 -21.00
CA LEU A 194 -4.32 0.35 -21.68
C LEU A 194 -4.16 0.75 -23.14
N HIS A 195 -2.92 0.89 -23.56
CA HIS A 195 -2.52 1.06 -24.96
C HIS A 195 -1.22 0.30 -25.22
N GLU A 196 -0.88 0.09 -26.48
CA GLU A 196 0.33 -0.61 -26.89
C GLU A 196 1.56 0.28 -26.75
N ASP A 197 2.65 -0.26 -26.19
CA ASP A 197 3.99 0.32 -26.30
C ASP A 197 4.64 -0.01 -27.66
N GLU A 198 5.88 0.44 -27.86
CA GLU A 198 6.62 0.22 -29.10
C GLU A 198 6.87 -1.27 -29.41
N ASP A 199 6.82 -2.13 -28.40
CA ASP A 199 7.01 -3.58 -28.48
C ASP A 199 5.66 -4.34 -28.63
N GLY A 200 4.53 -3.62 -28.66
CA GLY A 200 3.17 -4.18 -28.79
C GLY A 200 2.57 -4.70 -27.48
N TRP A 201 3.20 -4.45 -26.33
CA TRP A 201 2.67 -4.80 -25.01
C TRP A 201 1.71 -3.74 -24.50
N LEU A 202 0.69 -4.17 -23.76
CA LEU A 202 -0.25 -3.26 -23.11
C LEU A 202 0.38 -2.62 -21.86
N VAL A 203 0.32 -1.29 -21.81
CA VAL A 203 0.88 -0.40 -20.78
C VAL A 203 -0.13 0.68 -20.35
N THR A 204 0.07 1.31 -19.19
CA THR A 204 -0.89 2.26 -18.55
C THR A 204 -0.57 3.74 -18.74
N GLY A 205 0.51 4.08 -19.47
CA GLY A 205 1.09 5.41 -19.59
C GLY A 205 0.08 6.58 -19.79
N PRO A 206 0.29 7.73 -19.13
CA PRO A 206 1.41 8.06 -18.25
C PRO A 206 1.32 7.37 -16.88
N ALA A 207 2.42 6.80 -16.42
CA ALA A 207 2.52 6.05 -15.17
C ALA A 207 3.68 6.56 -14.30
N THR A 208 3.57 6.34 -13.00
CA THR A 208 4.61 6.63 -12.01
C THR A 208 4.85 5.38 -11.16
N SER A 209 6.00 5.31 -10.50
CA SER A 209 6.23 4.37 -9.39
C SER A 209 6.23 5.19 -8.11
N PRO A 210 5.13 5.23 -7.34
CA PRO A 210 5.06 6.05 -6.13
C PRO A 210 6.21 5.73 -5.18
N GLU A 211 6.99 6.67 -4.67
CA GLU A 211 7.18 8.04 -5.14
C GLU A 211 8.65 8.17 -5.52
N ASN A 212 9.08 7.42 -6.52
CA ASN A 212 10.47 7.34 -6.93
C ASN A 212 10.72 8.10 -8.24
N ARG A 213 11.98 8.47 -8.46
CA ARG A 213 12.46 9.12 -9.68
C ARG A 213 13.57 8.29 -10.32
N PHE A 214 13.70 8.46 -11.62
CA PHE A 214 14.82 7.96 -12.40
C PHE A 214 15.59 9.10 -13.06
N VAL A 215 16.84 8.83 -13.40
CA VAL A 215 17.72 9.77 -14.07
C VAL A 215 17.40 9.82 -15.56
N THR A 216 17.32 11.03 -16.11
CA THR A 216 17.26 11.30 -17.56
C THR A 216 18.35 12.30 -17.96
N ALA A 217 18.54 12.51 -19.26
CA ALA A 217 19.48 13.50 -19.77
C ALA A 217 19.18 14.93 -19.28
N ASP A 218 17.91 15.25 -19.05
CA ASP A 218 17.45 16.57 -18.59
C ASP A 218 17.33 16.67 -17.06
N GLY A 219 17.72 15.62 -16.33
CA GLY A 219 17.64 15.51 -14.87
C GLY A 219 16.64 14.45 -14.39
N PRO A 220 16.35 14.39 -13.07
CA PRO A 220 15.42 13.41 -12.52
C PRO A 220 14.00 13.57 -13.07
N ALA A 221 13.39 12.46 -13.49
CA ALA A 221 12.00 12.37 -13.93
C ALA A 221 11.26 11.26 -13.19
N ALA A 222 9.92 11.30 -13.20
CA ALA A 222 9.09 10.32 -12.50
C ALA A 222 8.05 9.62 -13.38
N VAL A 223 7.64 10.29 -14.46
CA VAL A 223 6.58 9.82 -15.36
C VAL A 223 7.19 9.02 -16.49
N ASP A 224 6.64 7.84 -16.75
CA ASP A 224 7.05 6.93 -17.82
C ASP A 224 5.84 6.21 -18.45
N MET A 225 6.08 5.33 -19.43
CA MET A 225 5.00 4.60 -20.13
C MET A 225 4.33 3.50 -19.30
N SER A 226 5.00 2.93 -18.29
CA SER A 226 4.40 2.01 -17.30
C SER A 226 5.34 1.81 -16.11
N SER A 227 4.77 1.33 -14.99
CA SER A 227 5.50 0.84 -13.83
C SER A 227 5.19 -0.63 -13.56
N THR A 228 6.11 -1.35 -12.93
CA THR A 228 5.87 -2.74 -12.50
C THR A 228 4.73 -2.83 -11.49
N MET A 229 4.53 -1.77 -10.69
CA MET A 229 3.42 -1.69 -9.75
C MET A 229 2.07 -1.68 -10.47
N ASP A 230 1.89 -0.80 -11.46
CA ASP A 230 0.66 -0.73 -12.25
C ASP A 230 0.35 -2.09 -12.89
N GLY A 231 1.31 -2.68 -13.61
CA GLY A 231 1.15 -3.98 -14.23
C GLY A 231 0.81 -5.10 -13.24
N THR A 232 1.40 -5.06 -12.04
CA THR A 232 1.08 -6.01 -10.97
C THR A 232 -0.33 -5.83 -10.45
N LEU A 233 -0.74 -4.60 -10.11
CA LEU A 233 -2.08 -4.32 -9.58
C LEU A 233 -3.17 -4.75 -10.59
N LEU A 234 -2.94 -4.52 -11.89
CA LEU A 234 -3.85 -4.99 -12.94
C LEU A 234 -3.92 -6.51 -13.01
N ARG A 235 -2.78 -7.21 -12.91
CA ARG A 235 -2.76 -8.68 -12.88
C ARG A 235 -3.52 -9.24 -11.68
N GLU A 236 -3.37 -8.64 -10.51
CA GLU A 236 -4.10 -9.03 -9.30
C GLU A 236 -5.61 -8.79 -9.45
N LEU A 237 -6.02 -7.60 -9.89
CA LEU A 237 -7.44 -7.25 -10.09
C LEU A 237 -8.11 -8.14 -11.14
N PHE A 238 -7.48 -8.29 -12.31
CA PHE A 238 -7.97 -9.15 -13.39
C PHE A 238 -8.00 -10.62 -12.97
N GLY A 239 -6.99 -11.06 -12.22
CA GLY A 239 -6.95 -12.39 -11.63
C GLY A 239 -8.09 -12.64 -10.65
N PHE A 240 -8.36 -11.70 -9.75
CA PHE A 240 -9.48 -11.76 -8.82
C PHE A 240 -10.82 -11.90 -9.56
N LEU A 241 -11.08 -11.04 -10.56
CA LEU A 241 -12.29 -11.14 -11.35
C LEU A 241 -12.39 -12.50 -12.04
N ARG A 242 -11.35 -12.95 -12.75
CA ARG A 242 -11.42 -14.26 -13.42
C ARG A 242 -11.67 -15.43 -12.45
N ARG A 243 -11.07 -15.43 -11.26
CA ARG A 243 -11.21 -16.53 -10.28
C ARG A 243 -12.52 -16.48 -9.50
N SER A 244 -13.15 -15.32 -9.35
CA SER A 244 -14.39 -15.16 -8.59
C SER A 244 -15.65 -15.10 -9.47
N ALA A 245 -15.51 -15.13 -10.81
CA ALA A 245 -16.62 -15.05 -11.76
C ALA A 245 -17.72 -16.08 -11.52
N GLU A 246 -17.37 -17.35 -11.28
CA GLU A 246 -18.35 -18.41 -11.03
C GLU A 246 -19.13 -18.16 -9.73
N ASP A 247 -18.45 -17.72 -8.67
CA ASP A 247 -19.08 -17.40 -7.38
C ASP A 247 -19.90 -16.10 -7.45
N ALA A 248 -19.57 -15.17 -8.36
CA ALA A 248 -20.30 -13.94 -8.59
C ALA A 248 -21.64 -14.16 -9.34
N GLY A 249 -21.76 -15.26 -10.09
CA GLY A 249 -22.98 -15.62 -10.82
C GLY A 249 -23.43 -14.52 -11.78
N ASP A 250 -24.69 -14.11 -11.70
CA ASP A 250 -25.28 -13.10 -12.60
C ASP A 250 -24.61 -11.71 -12.53
N ALA A 251 -23.82 -11.42 -11.50
CA ALA A 251 -23.03 -10.18 -11.44
C ALA A 251 -21.82 -10.20 -12.39
N ALA A 252 -21.35 -11.40 -12.78
CA ALA A 252 -20.21 -11.56 -13.68
C ALA A 252 -20.57 -11.14 -15.11
N ASP A 253 -20.01 -10.00 -15.55
CA ASP A 253 -20.15 -9.52 -16.92
C ASP A 253 -19.27 -10.35 -17.87
N PRO A 254 -19.87 -11.15 -18.78
CA PRO A 254 -19.11 -11.98 -19.71
C PRO A 254 -18.27 -11.17 -20.70
N THR A 255 -18.73 -9.98 -21.11
CA THR A 255 -18.00 -9.12 -22.05
C THR A 255 -16.74 -8.60 -21.39
N LEU A 256 -16.83 -8.11 -20.15
CA LEU A 256 -15.67 -7.68 -19.39
C LEU A 256 -14.65 -8.82 -19.20
N LEU A 257 -15.13 -10.04 -18.91
CA LEU A 257 -14.24 -11.20 -18.74
C LEU A 257 -13.50 -11.57 -20.03
N VAL A 258 -14.12 -11.39 -21.20
CA VAL A 258 -13.47 -11.58 -22.51
C VAL A 258 -12.40 -10.51 -22.74
N GLU A 259 -12.70 -9.24 -22.46
CA GLU A 259 -11.71 -8.15 -22.55
C GLU A 259 -10.50 -8.42 -21.64
N ILE A 260 -10.76 -8.78 -20.38
CA ILE A 260 -9.73 -9.14 -19.40
C ILE A 260 -8.91 -10.35 -19.89
N ALA A 261 -9.55 -11.38 -20.43
CA ALA A 261 -8.87 -12.56 -20.92
C ALA A 261 -7.95 -12.25 -22.12
N ALA A 262 -8.32 -11.29 -22.96
CA ALA A 262 -7.50 -10.82 -24.07
C ALA A 262 -6.35 -9.91 -23.61
N ALA A 263 -6.58 -9.04 -22.63
CA ALA A 263 -5.60 -8.07 -22.15
C ALA A 263 -4.51 -8.70 -21.27
N LEU A 264 -4.88 -9.61 -20.35
CA LEU A 264 -3.96 -10.16 -19.34
C LEU A 264 -2.65 -10.76 -19.90
N PRO A 265 -2.64 -11.61 -20.95
CA PRO A 265 -1.41 -12.13 -21.53
C PRO A 265 -0.62 -11.08 -22.33
N ARG A 266 -1.25 -9.96 -22.68
CA ARG A 266 -0.66 -8.84 -23.43
C ARG A 266 -0.17 -7.72 -22.53
N LEU A 267 -0.50 -7.72 -21.24
CA LEU A 267 0.12 -6.80 -20.28
C LEU A 267 1.64 -7.01 -20.31
N ARG A 268 2.37 -5.90 -20.24
CA ARG A 268 3.83 -5.95 -20.28
C ARG A 268 4.40 -6.91 -19.23
N PRO A 269 5.35 -7.79 -19.60
CA PRO A 269 5.88 -8.77 -18.66
C PRO A 269 6.60 -8.11 -17.48
N ILE A 270 6.44 -8.70 -16.31
CA ILE A 270 7.33 -8.43 -15.17
C ILE A 270 8.69 -9.04 -15.53
N ALA A 271 9.77 -8.28 -15.34
CA ALA A 271 11.10 -8.70 -15.73
C ALA A 271 12.17 -8.26 -14.73
N ALA A 272 13.28 -9.00 -14.70
CA ALA A 272 14.50 -8.59 -14.04
C ALA A 272 15.35 -7.72 -14.98
N GLY A 273 15.98 -6.69 -14.42
CA GLY A 273 16.92 -5.84 -15.12
C GLY A 273 18.32 -6.47 -15.25
N PRO A 274 19.25 -5.77 -15.91
CA PRO A 274 20.62 -6.26 -16.11
C PRO A 274 21.42 -6.53 -14.82
N ASP A 275 21.05 -5.88 -13.73
CA ASP A 275 21.65 -6.06 -12.39
C ASP A 275 20.96 -7.19 -11.57
N GLY A 276 20.03 -7.89 -12.19
CA GLY A 276 19.26 -8.98 -11.58
C GLY A 276 18.16 -8.53 -10.63
N ARG A 277 17.96 -7.22 -10.41
CA ARG A 277 16.84 -6.69 -9.62
C ARG A 277 15.56 -6.70 -10.46
N LEU A 278 14.41 -6.71 -9.79
CA LEU A 278 13.14 -6.51 -10.48
C LEU A 278 13.08 -5.08 -11.03
N LEU A 279 12.71 -4.92 -12.30
CA LEU A 279 12.55 -3.59 -12.88
C LEU A 279 11.45 -2.81 -12.14
N GLU A 280 11.71 -1.54 -11.83
CA GLU A 280 10.71 -0.68 -11.19
C GLU A 280 9.77 -0.01 -12.20
N TRP A 281 10.34 0.45 -13.33
CA TRP A 281 9.61 0.92 -14.49
C TRP A 281 9.59 -0.15 -15.58
N HIS A 282 8.86 0.13 -16.65
CA HIS A 282 8.78 -0.79 -17.79
C HIS A 282 10.18 -1.12 -18.38
N ILE A 283 11.06 -0.14 -18.54
CA ILE A 283 12.45 -0.39 -18.96
C ILE A 283 13.42 -0.18 -17.80
N ALA A 284 14.65 -0.67 -17.99
CA ALA A 284 15.74 -0.37 -17.08
C ALA A 284 15.95 1.15 -16.99
N ARG A 285 15.88 1.66 -15.76
CA ARG A 285 16.09 3.06 -15.44
C ARG A 285 17.11 3.15 -14.31
N GLU A 286 18.01 4.12 -14.41
CA GLU A 286 18.88 4.47 -13.29
C GLU A 286 18.06 5.23 -12.24
N GLU A 287 18.04 4.74 -11.01
CA GLU A 287 17.26 5.34 -9.93
C GLU A 287 17.97 6.57 -9.34
N THR A 288 17.22 7.64 -9.08
CA THR A 288 17.77 8.81 -8.37
C THR A 288 18.05 8.51 -6.90
N GLU A 289 17.27 7.61 -6.29
CA GLU A 289 17.40 7.21 -4.89
C GLU A 289 17.33 5.68 -4.76
N PRO A 290 18.45 4.94 -4.89
CA PRO A 290 18.42 3.48 -4.86
C PRO A 290 17.91 2.87 -3.54
N THR A 291 18.02 3.60 -2.43
CA THR A 291 17.53 3.22 -1.10
C THR A 291 16.17 3.85 -0.77
N HIS A 292 15.39 4.21 -1.80
CA HIS A 292 14.12 4.90 -1.63
C HIS A 292 13.16 4.15 -0.68
N ARG A 293 12.36 4.93 0.07
CA ARG A 293 11.44 4.39 1.08
C ARG A 293 10.32 3.54 0.49
N HIS A 294 9.84 3.85 -0.72
CA HIS A 294 8.86 3.01 -1.41
C HIS A 294 9.53 1.81 -2.11
N VAL A 295 8.79 0.71 -2.13
CA VAL A 295 9.14 -0.56 -2.78
C VAL A 295 7.99 -1.00 -3.69
N SER A 296 7.39 -0.05 -4.38
CA SER A 296 6.14 -0.16 -5.15
C SER A 296 6.14 -1.28 -6.20
N HIS A 297 7.28 -1.49 -6.87
CA HIS A 297 7.47 -2.60 -7.81
C HIS A 297 7.47 -3.98 -7.15
N LEU A 298 7.56 -4.07 -5.82
CA LEU A 298 7.45 -5.30 -5.03
C LEU A 298 6.03 -5.55 -4.49
N SER A 299 5.03 -4.74 -4.89
CA SER A 299 3.62 -4.95 -4.54
C SER A 299 3.11 -6.35 -4.88
N GLY A 300 3.72 -7.03 -5.87
CA GLY A 300 3.37 -8.40 -6.28
C GLY A 300 4.01 -9.49 -5.42
N VAL A 301 4.87 -9.13 -4.47
CA VAL A 301 5.35 -10.00 -3.40
C VAL A 301 4.47 -9.84 -2.16
N PHE A 302 4.09 -8.60 -1.87
CA PHE A 302 3.13 -8.26 -0.84
C PHE A 302 2.55 -6.85 -1.08
N PRO A 303 1.22 -6.65 -1.00
CA PRO A 303 0.19 -7.63 -0.59
C PRO A 303 -0.22 -8.62 -1.69
N GLY A 304 0.21 -8.42 -2.94
CA GLY A 304 -0.06 -9.35 -4.04
C GLY A 304 0.77 -10.64 -3.98
N ASN A 305 0.62 -11.47 -5.01
CA ASN A 305 1.30 -12.77 -5.15
C ASN A 305 1.92 -13.00 -6.54
N THR A 306 1.69 -12.10 -7.50
CA THR A 306 2.09 -12.23 -8.91
C THR A 306 3.62 -12.42 -9.09
N VAL A 307 4.44 -11.79 -8.25
CA VAL A 307 5.92 -11.82 -8.35
C VAL A 307 6.49 -13.03 -7.62
N LEU A 308 5.87 -13.46 -6.52
CA LEU A 308 6.47 -14.42 -5.59
C LEU A 308 6.79 -15.78 -6.22
N ALA A 309 5.95 -16.26 -7.13
CA ALA A 309 6.13 -17.57 -7.75
C ALA A 309 7.17 -17.59 -8.89
N THR A 310 7.45 -16.45 -9.52
CA THR A 310 8.19 -16.39 -10.79
C THR A 310 9.44 -15.53 -10.74
N HIS A 311 9.54 -14.61 -9.79
CA HIS A 311 10.59 -13.58 -9.72
C HIS A 311 11.07 -13.33 -8.28
N SER A 312 10.98 -14.34 -7.39
CA SER A 312 11.40 -14.23 -5.99
C SER A 312 12.86 -13.80 -5.82
N ASP A 313 13.76 -14.29 -6.67
CA ASP A 313 15.19 -13.97 -6.59
C ASP A 313 15.46 -12.52 -6.98
N ALA A 314 14.77 -12.03 -8.02
CA ALA A 314 14.88 -10.63 -8.44
C ALA A 314 14.30 -9.69 -7.39
N ALA A 315 13.17 -10.08 -6.78
CA ALA A 315 12.58 -9.34 -5.67
C ALA A 315 13.49 -9.30 -4.42
N ARG A 316 14.15 -10.42 -4.10
CA ARG A 316 15.14 -10.48 -3.01
C ARG A 316 16.31 -9.52 -3.27
N ARG A 317 16.86 -9.50 -4.48
CA ARG A 317 17.92 -8.54 -4.85
C ARG A 317 17.45 -7.08 -4.77
N SER A 318 16.21 -6.79 -5.18
CA SER A 318 15.62 -5.46 -4.99
C SER A 318 15.52 -5.06 -3.52
N MET A 319 15.12 -5.98 -2.64
CA MET A 319 15.08 -5.76 -1.18
C MET A 319 16.47 -5.49 -0.59
N GLU A 320 17.48 -6.30 -0.96
CA GLU A 320 18.86 -6.11 -0.53
C GLU A 320 19.38 -4.72 -0.92
N GLN A 321 19.10 -4.28 -2.14
CA GLN A 321 19.51 -2.96 -2.63
C GLN A 321 18.77 -1.80 -1.95
N ARG A 322 17.49 -1.97 -1.64
CA ARG A 322 16.67 -0.95 -0.95
C ARG A 322 17.11 -0.74 0.49
N GLY A 323 17.77 -1.72 1.10
CA GLY A 323 18.24 -1.69 2.48
C GLY A 323 17.11 -1.72 3.52
N ASP A 324 17.50 -1.83 4.79
CA ASP A 324 16.58 -2.11 5.90
C ASP A 324 16.01 -0.83 6.56
N ALA A 325 16.82 0.22 6.72
CA ALA A 325 16.44 1.44 7.41
C ALA A 325 15.53 2.35 6.56
N SER A 326 14.41 2.80 7.11
CA SER A 326 13.51 3.77 6.48
C SER A 326 12.47 4.30 7.48
N THR A 327 11.45 5.00 6.98
CA THR A 327 10.25 5.38 7.74
C THR A 327 9.48 4.16 8.27
N GLY A 328 8.64 4.35 9.30
CA GLY A 328 7.98 3.22 9.97
C GLY A 328 7.06 2.38 9.08
N TRP A 329 6.29 3.00 8.19
CA TRP A 329 5.48 2.24 7.24
C TRP A 329 6.36 1.45 6.26
N SER A 330 7.49 2.02 5.80
CA SER A 330 8.39 1.34 4.87
C SER A 330 9.07 0.15 5.54
N THR A 331 9.58 0.31 6.76
CA THR A 331 10.14 -0.79 7.56
C THR A 331 9.11 -1.89 7.80
N ALA A 332 7.84 -1.55 8.09
CA ALA A 332 6.77 -2.53 8.26
C ALA A 332 6.45 -3.28 6.95
N TRP A 333 6.39 -2.59 5.81
CA TRP A 333 6.19 -3.23 4.50
C TRP A 333 7.36 -4.15 4.15
N LYS A 334 8.60 -3.69 4.35
CA LYS A 334 9.81 -4.47 4.14
C LYS A 334 9.86 -5.72 5.03
N ALA A 335 9.38 -5.64 6.27
CA ALA A 335 9.26 -6.80 7.16
C ALA A 335 8.29 -7.85 6.59
N ALA A 336 7.14 -7.42 6.07
CA ALA A 336 6.19 -8.30 5.40
C ALA A 336 6.80 -8.91 4.12
N LEU A 337 7.52 -8.13 3.32
CA LEU A 337 8.20 -8.61 2.11
C LEU A 337 9.25 -9.67 2.43
N TRP A 338 10.11 -9.45 3.43
CA TRP A 338 11.08 -10.46 3.87
C TRP A 338 10.40 -11.73 4.37
N ALA A 339 9.31 -11.60 5.14
CA ALA A 339 8.52 -12.75 5.57
C ALA A 339 7.94 -13.54 4.38
N ARG A 340 7.42 -12.85 3.35
CA ARG A 340 6.90 -13.49 2.13
C ARG A 340 7.99 -14.17 1.30
N LEU A 341 9.21 -13.63 1.31
CA LEU A 341 10.39 -14.21 0.68
C LEU A 341 11.03 -15.37 1.50
N GLY A 342 10.44 -15.74 2.63
CA GLY A 342 10.91 -16.82 3.49
C GLY A 342 12.09 -16.47 4.40
N ASP A 343 12.40 -15.18 4.55
CA ASP A 343 13.50 -14.68 5.38
C ASP A 343 12.99 -14.21 6.75
N GLY A 344 12.84 -15.17 7.68
CA GLY A 344 12.35 -14.89 9.03
C GLY A 344 13.27 -13.98 9.83
N ASP A 345 14.59 -14.14 9.68
CA ASP A 345 15.58 -13.32 10.37
C ASP A 345 15.56 -11.87 9.85
N GLY A 346 15.44 -11.68 8.53
CA GLY A 346 15.25 -10.36 7.92
C GLY A 346 13.97 -9.67 8.39
N ALA A 347 12.85 -10.39 8.41
CA ALA A 347 11.60 -9.87 8.94
C ALA A 347 11.74 -9.47 10.42
N TYR A 348 12.34 -10.33 11.24
CA TYR A 348 12.54 -10.08 12.66
C TYR A 348 13.45 -8.87 12.93
N ARG A 349 14.56 -8.71 12.19
CA ARG A 349 15.44 -7.53 12.30
C ARG A 349 14.68 -6.22 12.05
N LEU A 350 13.78 -6.18 11.08
CA LEU A 350 12.97 -5.00 10.79
C LEU A 350 11.90 -4.74 11.85
N LEU A 351 11.28 -5.79 12.39
CA LEU A 351 10.37 -5.65 13.53
C LEU A 351 11.10 -5.12 14.77
N ASP A 352 12.35 -5.55 14.99
CA ASP A 352 13.20 -5.03 16.06
C ASP A 352 13.51 -3.55 15.86
N LEU A 353 13.78 -3.14 14.61
CA LEU A 353 13.99 -1.72 14.27
C LEU A 353 12.76 -0.86 14.61
N LEU A 354 11.54 -1.37 14.39
CA LEU A 354 10.29 -0.67 14.73
C LEU A 354 10.10 -0.47 16.24
N LEU A 355 10.76 -1.26 17.09
CA LEU A 355 10.72 -1.12 18.54
C LEU A 355 11.73 -0.09 19.07
N ARG A 356 12.61 0.47 18.23
CA ARG A 356 13.61 1.43 18.67
C ARG A 356 12.99 2.81 18.90
N PRO A 357 13.18 3.42 20.08
CA PRO A 357 12.69 4.78 20.33
C PRO A 357 13.33 5.81 19.41
N VAL A 358 12.51 6.71 18.85
CA VAL A 358 13.01 7.90 18.14
C VAL A 358 13.29 9.03 19.15
N PRO A 359 14.49 9.63 19.15
CA PRO A 359 14.81 10.76 20.03
C PRO A 359 13.81 11.91 19.89
N ALA A 360 13.36 12.46 21.02
CA ALA A 360 12.32 13.50 21.06
C ALA A 360 12.73 14.82 20.38
N ASP A 361 14.03 15.03 20.18
CA ASP A 361 14.67 16.20 19.57
C ASP A 361 14.97 16.04 18.06
N GLY A 362 14.69 14.86 17.48
CA GLY A 362 14.96 14.58 16.07
C GLY A 362 16.44 14.47 15.72
N SER A 363 17.33 14.26 16.70
CA SER A 363 18.78 14.13 16.49
C SER A 363 19.21 12.73 16.01
N GLY A 364 18.31 11.73 16.07
CA GLY A 364 18.53 10.44 15.41
C GLY A 364 18.32 10.61 13.92
N GLY A 365 19.33 10.26 13.10
CA GLY A 365 19.20 10.22 11.65
C GLY A 365 18.03 9.33 11.18
N ASP A 366 17.80 9.28 9.87
CA ASP A 366 16.70 8.54 9.20
C ASP A 366 16.66 7.01 9.48
N GLU A 367 17.50 6.51 10.39
CA GLU A 367 17.54 5.12 10.87
C GLU A 367 16.50 4.79 11.96
N GLY A 368 15.76 5.80 12.46
CA GLY A 368 14.69 5.62 13.46
C GLY A 368 13.30 5.89 12.89
N ALA A 369 12.56 4.84 12.57
CA ALA A 369 11.17 4.94 12.15
C ALA A 369 10.21 5.44 13.25
N SER A 370 9.28 6.31 12.85
CA SER A 370 7.94 6.57 13.43
C SER A 370 7.76 7.79 14.36
N ILE A 371 7.19 8.84 13.75
CA ILE A 371 6.41 9.94 14.34
C ILE A 371 7.23 10.98 15.14
N ARG A 372 7.95 11.85 14.43
CA ARG A 372 8.10 13.29 14.77
C ARG A 372 8.71 14.09 13.60
N ARG A 373 7.89 14.45 12.62
CA ARG A 373 8.06 15.70 11.85
C ARG A 373 6.78 16.54 11.88
N CYS A 374 6.14 16.58 13.06
CA CYS A 374 4.83 17.17 13.24
C CYS A 374 4.81 18.39 14.17
N SER A 375 5.93 18.73 14.84
CA SER A 375 5.90 19.75 15.91
C SER A 375 7.14 20.65 16.00
N ALA A 376 8.14 20.53 15.11
CA ALA A 376 9.39 21.27 15.24
C ALA A 376 9.46 22.66 14.56
N ARG A 377 8.44 23.09 13.79
CA ARG A 377 8.48 24.41 13.10
C ARG A 377 7.73 25.57 13.77
N ILE A 378 7.06 25.35 14.91
CA ILE A 378 6.20 26.40 15.53
C ILE A 378 6.86 27.12 16.73
N ARG A 379 8.09 26.78 17.13
CA ARG A 379 8.80 27.48 18.23
C ARG A 379 9.83 28.53 17.83
N ARG A 380 10.00 28.84 16.53
CA ARG A 380 10.97 29.87 16.07
C ARG A 380 10.39 31.13 15.44
N SER A 381 9.07 31.34 15.46
CA SER A 381 8.46 32.60 15.00
C SER A 381 7.72 33.41 16.08
N ARG A 382 7.93 33.09 17.36
CA ARG A 382 7.43 33.89 18.49
C ARG A 382 8.51 34.12 19.55
N SER A 383 9.52 34.88 19.17
CA SER A 383 10.35 35.66 20.10
C SER A 383 11.07 36.75 19.31
N THR A 384 10.56 37.98 19.46
CA THR A 384 11.14 39.30 19.12
C THR A 384 11.61 39.54 17.70
#